data_AF-A0A1G6L404-F1
#
_entry.id   AF-A0A1G6L404-F1
#
_cell.length_a   1.000
_cell.length_b   1.000
_cell.length_c   1.000
_cell.angle_alpha   90.00
_cell.angle_beta   90.00
_cell.angle_gamma   90.00
#
_symmetry.space_group_name_H-M   'P 1'
#
loop_
_entity.id
_entity.type
_entity.pdbx_description
1 polymer ?
#
loop_
_entity_poly.entity_id
_entity_poly.type
_entity_poly.pdbx_seq_one_letter_code
_entity_poly.pdbx_strand_id
1 'polypeptide(L)'
;MSVYLDRFLNIPSAKPPKEESAEGFRGDPVELLALLDQQHQVTEAAEWVAAYLDRGGEKGPLFNALGLALLREDAEFHTFQVVEACLAEHDRWAEETSELAQRAERSMILAMTRYLAAHAPTDRERAHTARIAWRLHRGEKLYEPAAISEG
;
A
#
# COMPACT_ATOMS: atom_id res chain seq x y z
N MET A 1 25.37 1.55 -17.73
CA MET A 1 24.05 2.17 -17.46
C MET A 1 23.00 1.84 -18.53
N SER A 2 23.27 1.02 -19.56
CA SER A 2 22.22 0.53 -20.50
C SER A 2 21.52 -0.74 -20.03
N VAL A 3 22.19 -1.60 -19.23
CA VAL A 3 21.66 -2.89 -18.78
C VAL A 3 20.44 -2.76 -17.86
N TYR A 4 20.36 -1.69 -17.04
CA TYR A 4 19.18 -1.43 -16.20
C TYR A 4 17.97 -0.93 -17.01
N LEU A 5 18.21 -0.10 -18.03
CA LEU A 5 17.16 0.41 -18.90
C LEU A 5 16.56 -0.73 -19.75
N ASP A 6 17.41 -1.58 -20.32
CA ASP A 6 16.97 -2.69 -21.15
C ASP A 6 16.18 -3.73 -20.34
N ARG A 7 16.56 -3.97 -19.07
CA ARG A 7 15.77 -4.81 -18.16
C ARG A 7 14.44 -4.18 -17.78
N PHE A 8 14.38 -2.86 -17.57
CA PHE A 8 13.16 -2.11 -17.26
C PHE A 8 12.16 -2.12 -18.41
N LEU A 9 12.63 -1.95 -19.65
CA LEU A 9 11.81 -2.00 -20.85
C LEU A 9 11.28 -3.41 -21.18
N ASN A 10 11.95 -4.45 -20.67
CA ASN A 10 11.54 -5.85 -20.82
C ASN A 10 10.76 -6.40 -19.60
N ILE A 11 10.35 -5.56 -18.64
CA ILE A 11 9.48 -6.00 -17.56
C ILE A 11 8.06 -6.17 -18.12
N PRO A 12 7.48 -7.38 -18.10
CA PRO A 12 6.10 -7.56 -18.52
C PRO A 12 5.17 -6.72 -17.63
N SER A 13 4.16 -6.11 -18.25
CA SER A 13 3.15 -5.35 -17.51
C SER A 13 2.59 -6.17 -16.34
N ALA A 14 2.42 -5.52 -15.18
CA ALA A 14 1.81 -6.15 -14.03
C ALA A 14 0.43 -6.72 -14.43
N LYS A 15 0.17 -7.98 -14.05
CA LYS A 15 -1.08 -8.64 -14.38
C LYS A 15 -2.27 -7.87 -13.79
N PRO A 16 -3.39 -7.76 -14.53
CA PRO A 16 -4.62 -7.25 -13.94
C PRO A 16 -5.07 -8.20 -12.82
N PRO A 17 -5.71 -7.68 -11.76
CA PRO A 17 -6.22 -8.51 -10.68
C PRO A 17 -7.35 -9.45 -11.16
N LYS A 18 -7.56 -10.57 -10.47
CA LYS A 18 -8.56 -11.59 -10.88
C LYS A 18 -9.98 -11.17 -10.54
N GLU A 19 -10.92 -11.45 -11.45
CA GLU A 19 -12.36 -11.28 -11.23
C GLU A 19 -12.91 -12.51 -10.47
N GLU A 20 -13.40 -12.33 -9.25
CA GLU A 20 -14.25 -13.34 -8.59
C GLU A 20 -15.70 -12.86 -8.55
N SER A 21 -16.61 -13.59 -9.19
CA SER A 21 -18.05 -13.29 -9.20
C SER A 21 -18.71 -13.79 -7.91
N ALA A 22 -18.97 -12.87 -6.97
CA ALA A 22 -19.87 -13.10 -5.84
C ALA A 22 -20.82 -11.90 -5.74
N GLU A 23 -22.09 -12.10 -6.10
CA GLU A 23 -23.14 -11.11 -5.99
C GLU A 23 -23.28 -10.65 -4.52
N GLY A 24 -23.28 -9.33 -4.28
CA GLY A 24 -23.56 -8.76 -2.95
C GLY A 24 -22.36 -8.25 -2.16
N PHE A 25 -21.12 -8.40 -2.64
CA PHE A 25 -19.97 -7.76 -2.00
C PHE A 25 -19.94 -6.25 -2.32
N ARG A 26 -20.31 -5.45 -1.33
CA ARG A 26 -19.90 -4.05 -1.23
C ARG A 26 -18.80 -4.00 -0.16
N GLY A 27 -17.59 -4.42 -0.53
CA GLY A 27 -16.47 -4.45 0.40
C GLY A 27 -16.35 -3.11 1.12
N ASP A 28 -16.19 -3.13 2.43
CA ASP A 28 -15.99 -1.91 3.19
C ASP A 28 -14.54 -1.43 2.96
N PRO A 29 -14.27 -0.19 2.50
CA PRO A 29 -12.91 0.36 2.42
C PRO A 29 -12.08 0.24 3.72
N VAL A 30 -12.72 0.01 4.88
CA VAL A 30 -12.03 -0.35 6.12
C VAL A 30 -11.28 -1.69 6.02
N GLU A 31 -11.76 -2.66 5.24
CA GLU A 31 -11.07 -3.94 4.99
C GLU A 31 -9.71 -3.72 4.31
N LEU A 32 -9.61 -2.74 3.41
CA LEU A 32 -8.35 -2.36 2.79
C LEU A 32 -7.34 -1.84 3.81
N LEU A 33 -7.79 -1.10 4.83
CA LEU A 33 -6.91 -0.64 5.92
C LEU A 33 -6.35 -1.80 6.74
N ALA A 34 -7.09 -2.89 6.87
CA ALA A 34 -6.63 -4.09 7.56
C ALA A 34 -5.58 -4.85 6.72
N LEU A 35 -5.77 -4.93 5.40
CA LEU A 35 -4.78 -5.47 4.48
C LEU A 35 -3.48 -4.66 4.52
N LEU A 36 -3.57 -3.34 4.49
CA LEU A 36 -2.39 -2.46 4.50
C LEU A 36 -1.65 -2.42 5.86
N ASP A 37 -2.21 -3.01 6.92
CA ASP A 37 -1.53 -3.18 8.21
C ASP A 37 -0.73 -4.51 8.27
N GLN A 38 -0.67 -5.25 7.16
CA GLN A 38 0.13 -6.47 6.99
C GLN A 38 1.20 -6.26 5.92
N GLN A 39 2.39 -6.81 6.14
CA GLN A 39 3.49 -6.73 5.17
C GLN A 39 3.19 -7.56 3.91
N HIS A 40 3.72 -7.10 2.78
CA HIS A 40 3.72 -7.79 1.48
C HIS A 40 2.34 -8.00 0.82
N GLN A 41 1.31 -7.23 1.19
CA GLN A 41 -0.06 -7.35 0.65
C GLN A 41 -0.27 -6.64 -0.71
N VAL A 42 0.75 -6.59 -1.58
CA VAL A 42 0.68 -5.82 -2.84
C VAL A 42 -0.33 -6.41 -3.81
N THR A 43 -0.38 -7.74 -3.91
CA THR A 43 -1.28 -8.44 -4.84
C THR A 43 -2.70 -8.41 -4.30
N GLU A 44 -2.84 -8.74 -3.02
CA GLU A 44 -4.08 -8.87 -2.28
C GLU A 44 -4.82 -7.54 -2.20
N ALA A 45 -4.11 -6.44 -1.88
CA ALA A 45 -4.71 -5.10 -1.87
C ALA A 45 -5.18 -4.66 -3.27
N ALA A 46 -4.38 -4.97 -4.31
CA ALA A 46 -4.76 -4.63 -5.69
C ALA A 46 -5.96 -5.46 -6.19
N GLU A 47 -6.02 -6.75 -5.83
CA GLU A 47 -7.17 -7.63 -6.09
C GLU A 47 -8.43 -7.16 -5.37
N TRP A 48 -8.31 -6.78 -4.10
CA TRP A 48 -9.43 -6.23 -3.33
C TRP A 48 -9.96 -4.93 -3.97
N VAL A 49 -9.09 -3.98 -4.33
CA VAL A 49 -9.49 -2.71 -4.94
C VAL A 49 -10.11 -2.91 -6.33
N ALA A 50 -9.55 -3.81 -7.14
CA ALA A 50 -10.16 -4.15 -8.43
C ALA A 50 -11.57 -4.71 -8.23
N ALA A 51 -11.73 -5.70 -7.35
CA ALA A 51 -13.04 -6.27 -7.06
C ALA A 51 -14.03 -5.23 -6.51
N TYR A 52 -13.57 -4.30 -5.68
CA TYR A 52 -14.39 -3.19 -5.19
C TYR A 52 -14.91 -2.28 -6.32
N LEU A 53 -14.02 -1.88 -7.24
CA LEU A 53 -14.37 -1.04 -8.39
C LEU A 53 -15.27 -1.76 -9.39
N ASP A 54 -14.96 -3.01 -9.71
CA ASP A 54 -15.71 -3.81 -10.69
C ASP A 54 -17.15 -4.09 -10.20
N ARG A 55 -17.39 -4.00 -8.88
CA ARG A 55 -18.70 -4.13 -8.24
C ARG A 55 -19.42 -2.78 -8.03
N GLY A 56 -18.90 -1.69 -8.60
CA GLY A 56 -19.51 -0.36 -8.54
C GLY A 56 -19.30 0.36 -7.20
N GLY A 57 -18.23 0.03 -6.47
CA GLY A 57 -17.85 0.72 -5.24
C GLY A 57 -17.57 2.22 -5.48
N GLU A 58 -17.90 3.04 -4.48
CA GLU A 58 -17.72 4.49 -4.55
C GLU A 58 -16.25 4.89 -4.37
N LYS A 59 -15.71 5.68 -5.29
CA LYS A 59 -14.31 6.11 -5.27
C LYS A 59 -13.97 7.00 -4.08
N GLY A 60 -14.90 7.85 -3.62
CA GLY A 60 -14.68 8.77 -2.50
C GLY A 60 -14.30 8.06 -1.19
N PRO A 61 -15.13 7.12 -0.70
CA PRO A 61 -14.78 6.27 0.45
C PRO A 61 -13.46 5.50 0.28
N LEU A 62 -13.19 4.99 -0.93
CA LEU A 62 -11.94 4.31 -1.24
C LEU A 62 -10.72 5.23 -1.11
N PHE A 63 -10.79 6.44 -1.68
CA PHE A 63 -9.72 7.44 -1.56
C PHE A 63 -9.52 7.89 -0.13
N ASN A 64 -10.59 8.03 0.65
CA ASN A 64 -10.48 8.32 2.08
C ASN A 64 -9.75 7.20 2.84
N ALA A 65 -10.02 5.93 2.53
CA ALA A 65 -9.29 4.80 3.12
C ALA A 65 -7.81 4.79 2.70
N LEU A 66 -7.49 5.00 1.43
CA LEU A 66 -6.10 5.07 0.96
C LEU A 66 -5.34 6.26 1.57
N GLY A 67 -5.99 7.41 1.71
CA GLY A 67 -5.44 8.57 2.42
C GLY A 67 -5.22 8.30 3.91
N LEU A 68 -6.16 7.62 4.58
CA LEU A 68 -5.97 7.22 5.97
C LEU A 68 -4.83 6.20 6.11
N ALA A 69 -4.68 5.27 5.17
CA ALA A 69 -3.56 4.33 5.15
C ALA A 69 -2.22 5.07 5.06
N LEU A 70 -2.09 6.04 4.15
CA LEU A 70 -0.92 6.91 4.06
C LEU A 70 -0.60 7.60 5.39
N LEU A 71 -1.62 8.19 6.04
CA LEU A 71 -1.44 8.94 7.30
C LEU A 71 -1.13 8.05 8.52
N ARG A 72 -1.39 6.74 8.45
CA ARG A 72 -1.03 5.78 9.51
C ARG A 72 0.44 5.40 9.51
N GLU A 73 1.13 5.65 8.40
CA GLU A 73 2.53 5.30 8.22
C GLU A 73 3.46 6.45 8.59
N ASP A 74 4.69 6.12 8.96
CA ASP A 74 5.79 7.09 9.05
C ASP A 74 6.28 7.38 7.61
N ALA A 75 5.37 7.87 6.76
CA ALA A 75 5.57 8.02 5.32
C ALA A 75 6.59 9.12 4.99
N GLU A 76 7.52 8.81 4.10
CA GLU A 76 8.46 9.79 3.56
C GLU A 76 7.81 10.66 2.48
N PHE A 77 8.43 11.79 2.17
CA PHE A 77 7.93 12.77 1.20
C PHE A 77 7.55 12.15 -0.16
N HIS A 78 8.29 11.14 -0.61
CA HIS A 78 8.01 10.46 -1.87
C HIS A 78 6.67 9.71 -1.89
N THR A 79 6.22 9.19 -0.76
CA THR A 79 4.92 8.51 -0.68
C THR A 79 3.77 9.50 -0.88
N PHE A 80 3.87 10.69 -0.30
CA PHE A 80 2.92 11.78 -0.54
C PHE A 80 2.91 12.19 -2.01
N GLN A 81 4.08 12.38 -2.62
CA GLN A 81 4.19 12.74 -4.04
C GLN A 81 3.53 11.72 -4.97
N VAL A 82 3.70 10.42 -4.70
CA VAL A 82 3.09 9.36 -5.53
C VAL A 82 1.58 9.34 -5.37
N VAL A 83 1.05 9.48 -4.16
CA VAL A 83 -0.39 9.52 -3.90
C VAL A 83 -1.02 10.75 -4.56
N GLU A 84 -0.42 11.93 -4.40
CA GLU A 84 -0.89 13.16 -5.05
C GLU A 84 -0.87 13.05 -6.57
N ALA A 85 0.21 12.50 -7.14
CA ALA A 85 0.30 12.31 -8.59
C ALA A 85 -0.77 11.34 -9.11
N CYS A 86 -1.03 10.23 -8.40
CA CYS A 86 -2.06 9.28 -8.80
C CYS A 86 -3.46 9.90 -8.73
N LEU A 87 -3.78 10.68 -7.70
CA LEU A 87 -5.06 11.38 -7.57
C LEU A 87 -5.24 12.44 -8.66
N ALA A 88 -4.20 13.27 -8.89
CA ALA A 88 -4.25 14.30 -9.92
C ALA A 88 -4.39 13.71 -11.34
N GLU A 89 -3.70 12.61 -11.64
CA GLU A 89 -3.85 11.92 -12.91
C GLU A 89 -5.20 11.21 -13.03
N HIS A 90 -5.71 10.60 -11.95
CA HIS A 90 -7.07 10.04 -11.92
C HIS A 90 -8.10 11.09 -12.34
N ASP A 91 -8.06 12.27 -11.71
CA ASP A 91 -9.03 13.35 -11.99
C ASP A 91 -8.91 13.86 -13.43
N ARG A 92 -7.69 13.97 -13.97
CA ARG A 92 -7.47 14.33 -15.38
C ARG A 92 -8.08 13.30 -16.33
N TRP A 93 -7.84 12.01 -16.08
CA TRP A 93 -8.41 10.95 -16.94
C TRP A 93 -9.93 10.86 -16.83
N ALA A 94 -10.52 11.25 -15.70
CA ALA A 94 -11.96 11.30 -15.52
C ALA A 94 -12.66 12.39 -16.38
N GLU A 95 -11.91 13.38 -16.90
CA GLU A 95 -12.45 14.41 -17.81
C GLU A 95 -12.70 13.89 -19.24
N GLU A 96 -12.16 12.72 -19.58
CA GLU A 96 -12.27 12.11 -20.90
C GLU A 96 -13.06 10.78 -20.85
N THR A 97 -13.87 10.51 -21.88
CA THR A 97 -14.74 9.32 -21.93
C THR A 97 -14.18 8.18 -22.78
N SER A 98 -12.95 8.28 -23.30
CA SER A 98 -12.39 7.24 -24.15
C SER A 98 -12.11 5.94 -23.38
N GLU A 99 -12.11 4.81 -24.07
CA GLU A 99 -11.75 3.51 -23.48
C GLU A 99 -10.35 3.53 -22.84
N LEU A 100 -9.43 4.31 -23.44
CA LEU A 100 -8.09 4.50 -22.89
C LEU A 100 -8.16 5.28 -21.58
N ALA A 101 -8.92 6.37 -21.53
CA ALA A 101 -9.09 7.20 -20.35
C ALA A 101 -9.70 6.42 -19.18
N GLN A 102 -10.76 5.64 -19.42
CA GLN A 102 -11.37 4.78 -18.40
C GLN A 102 -10.36 3.76 -17.83
N ARG A 103 -9.53 3.16 -18.70
CA ARG A 103 -8.47 2.24 -18.27
C ARG A 103 -7.35 2.95 -17.49
N ALA A 104 -6.96 4.15 -17.92
CA ALA A 104 -5.93 4.95 -17.27
C ALA A 104 -6.37 5.45 -15.91
N GLU A 105 -7.59 5.99 -15.80
CA GLU A 105 -8.26 6.38 -14.56
C GLU A 105 -8.23 5.25 -13.53
N ARG A 106 -8.71 4.05 -13.92
CA ARG A 106 -8.67 2.85 -13.06
C ARG A 106 -7.24 2.45 -12.69
N SER A 107 -6.31 2.58 -13.61
CA SER A 107 -4.90 2.22 -13.39
C SER A 107 -4.23 3.12 -12.34
N MET A 108 -4.60 4.40 -12.25
CA MET A 108 -4.06 5.30 -11.22
C MET A 108 -4.44 4.85 -9.82
N ILE A 109 -5.68 4.39 -9.62
CA ILE A 109 -6.15 3.85 -8.32
C ILE A 109 -5.37 2.59 -7.94
N LEU A 110 -5.18 1.67 -8.89
CA LEU A 110 -4.42 0.44 -8.65
C LEU A 110 -2.93 0.70 -8.42
N ALA A 111 -2.34 1.67 -9.13
CA ALA A 111 -0.95 2.06 -8.95
C ALA A 111 -0.71 2.64 -7.55
N MET A 112 -1.56 3.57 -7.12
CA MET A 112 -1.56 4.12 -5.77
C MET A 112 -1.68 3.02 -4.70
N THR A 113 -2.63 2.11 -4.89
CA THR A 113 -2.86 0.98 -3.95
C THR A 113 -1.62 0.09 -3.84
N ARG A 114 -1.05 -0.32 -4.98
CA ARG A 114 0.14 -1.18 -5.02
C ARG A 114 1.36 -0.50 -4.40
N TYR A 115 1.51 0.79 -4.66
CA TYR A 115 2.60 1.57 -4.09
C TYR A 115 2.46 1.62 -2.56
N LEU A 116 1.30 2.01 -2.03
CA LEU A 116 1.06 2.03 -0.59
C LEU A 116 1.27 0.65 0.04
N ALA A 117 0.74 -0.42 -0.55
CA ALA A 117 0.92 -1.78 -0.06
C ALA A 117 2.37 -2.29 -0.10
N ALA A 118 3.20 -1.75 -1.00
CA ALA A 118 4.62 -2.11 -1.08
C ALA A 118 5.46 -1.39 -0.02
N HIS A 119 4.95 -0.27 0.51
CA HIS A 119 5.63 0.58 1.48
C HIS A 119 4.98 0.56 2.87
N ALA A 120 3.87 -0.16 3.03
CA ALA A 120 3.15 -0.34 4.29
C ALA A 120 3.14 -1.82 4.74
N PRO A 121 3.04 -2.07 6.06
CA PRO A 121 3.26 -1.09 7.12
C PRO A 121 4.76 -0.75 7.24
N THR A 122 5.04 0.52 7.50
CA THR A 122 6.35 1.01 7.90
C THR A 122 6.72 0.46 9.29
N ASP A 123 8.01 0.30 9.55
CA ASP A 123 8.50 0.06 10.92
C ASP A 123 8.30 1.33 11.74
N ARG A 124 7.12 1.46 12.34
CA ARG A 124 6.73 2.68 13.06
C ARG A 124 7.69 2.92 14.23
N GLU A 125 8.45 4.01 14.18
CA GLU A 125 9.50 4.36 15.17
C GLU A 125 8.95 4.35 16.60
N ARG A 126 7.69 4.79 16.76
CA ARG A 126 6.97 4.84 18.05
C ARG A 126 6.79 3.47 18.70
N ALA A 127 6.57 2.42 17.91
CA ALA A 127 6.40 1.08 18.46
C ALA A 127 7.72 0.54 19.00
N HIS A 128 8.86 0.94 18.43
CA HIS A 128 10.17 0.55 18.95
C HIS A 128 10.45 1.23 20.30
N THR A 129 10.29 2.55 20.40
CA THR A 129 10.50 3.29 21.66
C THR A 129 9.54 2.81 22.76
N ALA A 130 8.26 2.63 22.45
CA ALA A 130 7.28 2.13 23.41
C ALA A 130 7.59 0.69 23.86
N ARG A 131 8.01 -0.20 22.94
CA ARG A 131 8.47 -1.55 23.29
C ARG A 131 9.71 -1.50 24.19
N ILE A 132 10.70 -0.65 23.91
CA ILE A 132 11.87 -0.47 24.78
C ILE A 132 11.44 0.01 26.17
N ALA A 133 10.60 1.06 26.24
CA ALA A 133 10.12 1.60 27.51
C ALA A 133 9.37 0.53 28.33
N TRP A 134 8.56 -0.29 27.68
CA TRP A 134 7.81 -1.37 28.33
C TRP A 134 8.71 -2.51 28.81
N ARG A 135 9.72 -2.91 28.02
CA ARG A 135 10.75 -3.90 28.41
C ARG A 135 11.56 -3.41 29.61
N LEU A 136 11.98 -2.14 29.59
CA LEU A 136 12.67 -1.50 30.72
C LEU A 136 11.79 -1.43 31.97
N HIS A 137 10.51 -1.08 31.83
CA HIS A 137 9.56 -1.06 32.94
C HIS A 137 9.40 -2.43 33.60
N ARG A 138 9.50 -3.52 32.83
CA ARG A 138 9.48 -4.91 33.32
C ARG A 138 10.83 -5.42 33.86
N GLY A 139 11.86 -4.57 33.88
CA GLY A 139 13.19 -4.92 34.38
C GLY A 139 14.02 -5.78 33.44
N GLU A 140 13.66 -5.86 32.15
CA GLU A 140 14.45 -6.60 31.17
C GLU A 140 15.78 -5.87 30.88
N LYS A 141 16.89 -6.63 30.83
CA LYS A 141 18.20 -6.08 30.47
C LYS A 141 18.26 -5.85 28.95
N LEU A 142 18.67 -4.65 28.54
CA LEU A 142 18.87 -4.30 27.12
C LEU A 142 20.19 -4.85 26.53
N TYR A 143 21.13 -5.25 27.39
CA TYR A 143 22.42 -5.80 27.01
C TYR A 143 22.85 -6.87 28.03
N GLU A 144 23.17 -8.07 27.56
CA GLU A 144 23.92 -9.07 28.34
C GLU A 144 25.33 -9.15 27.74
N PRO A 145 26.38 -8.79 28.50
CA PRO A 145 27.74 -9.08 28.06
C PRO A 145 27.88 -10.61 27.97
N ALA A 146 28.41 -11.10 26.85
CA ALA A 146 28.72 -12.51 26.69
C ALA A 146 29.59 -12.97 27.87
N ALA A 147 29.13 -14.00 28.58
CA ALA A 147 29.88 -14.58 29.68
C ALA A 147 31.25 -15.03 29.13
N ILE A 148 32.31 -14.36 29.58
CA ILE A 148 33.67 -14.82 29.33
C ILE A 148 33.80 -16.12 30.12
N SER A 149 33.80 -17.26 29.43
CA SER A 149 34.16 -18.53 30.04
C SER A 149 35.67 -18.53 30.23
N GLU A 150 36.14 -18.14 31.42
CA GLU A 150 37.48 -18.52 31.84
C GLU A 150 37.48 -20.00 32.20
N GLY A 151 38.18 -20.79 31.38
CA GLY A 151 38.52 -22.19 31.60
C GLY A 151 39.99 -22.39 31.31
#